data_AF-A0A2V6BIF5-F1
#
_entry.id   AF-A0A2V6BIF5-F1
#
_cell.length_a   1.000
_cell.length_b   1.000
_cell.length_c   1.000
_cell.angle_alpha   90.00
_cell.angle_beta   90.00
_cell.angle_gamma   90.00
#
_symmetry.space_group_name_H-M   'P 1'
#
loop_
_entity.id
_entity.type
_entity.pdbx_description
1 polymer ?
#
loop_
_entity_poly.entity_id
_entity_poly.type
_entity_poly.pdbx_seq_one_letter_code
_entity_poly.pdbx_strand_id
1 'polypeptide(L)' 'MSHVYEIRPHKDKRGVDLISDALPFGRLWYGGPNAIDNAIGYALHHSRSHEAVIRVYDEAGNVIETHEHAGNFREW' A
#
# COMPACT_ATOMS: atom_id res chain seq x y z
N MET A 1 -9.43 6.73 12.06
CA MET A 1 -9.20 5.28 11.92
C MET A 1 -7.94 5.12 11.09
N SER A 2 -6.94 4.37 11.56
CA SER A 2 -5.69 4.20 10.82
C SER A 2 -5.88 3.14 9.72
N HIS A 3 -5.58 3.49 8.47
CA HIS A 3 -5.60 2.54 7.37
C HIS A 3 -4.27 1.78 7.32
N VAL A 4 -4.34 0.45 7.29
CA VAL A 4 -3.15 -0.38 7.09
C VAL A 4 -3.18 -0.89 5.66
N TYR A 5 -2.08 -0.67 4.96
CA TYR A 5 -1.85 -1.19 3.61
C TYR A 5 -0.67 -2.16 3.65
N GLU A 6 -0.83 -3.26 2.95
CA GLU A 6 0.20 -4.30 2.83
C GLU A 6 0.51 -4.49 1.35
N ILE A 7 1.77 -4.26 0.99
CA ILE A 7 2.30 -4.48 -0.35
C ILE A 7 3.07 -5.78 -0.29
N ARG A 8 2.60 -6.80 -1.01
CA ARG A 8 3.19 -8.14 -1.00
C ARG A 8 3.55 -8.57 -2.42
N PRO A 9 4.61 -9.37 -2.62
CA PRO A 9 4.93 -9.92 -3.92
C PRO A 9 3.74 -10.70 -4.48
N HIS A 10 3.39 -10.43 -5.73
CA HIS A 10 2.32 -11.16 -6.39
C HIS A 10 2.74 -12.60 -6.67
N LYS A 11 1.78 -13.53 -6.68
CA LYS A 11 2.04 -14.98 -6.85
C LYS A 11 2.90 -15.31 -8.08
N ASP A 12 2.71 -14.58 -9.18
CA ASP A 12 3.45 -14.78 -10.42
C ASP A 12 4.80 -14.03 -10.49
N LYS A 13 5.24 -13.40 -9.39
CA LYS A 13 6.50 -12.62 -9.27
C LYS A 13 6.66 -11.48 -10.28
N ARG A 14 5.57 -11.06 -10.94
CA ARG A 14 5.55 -10.01 -11.97
C ARG A 14 5.01 -8.67 -11.48
N GLY A 15 4.98 -8.48 -10.17
CA GLY A 15 4.39 -7.30 -9.56
C GLY A 15 4.10 -7.51 -8.08
N VAL A 16 3.23 -6.66 -7.54
CA VAL A 16 2.83 -6.68 -6.14
C VAL A 16 1.32 -6.60 -6.01
N ASP A 17 0.81 -7.20 -4.95
CA ASP A 17 -0.55 -7.02 -4.47
C ASP A 17 -0.56 -5.94 -3.38
N LEU A 18 -1.38 -4.91 -3.57
CA LEU A 18 -1.77 -3.97 -2.53
C LEU A 18 -3.02 -4.49 -1.85
N ILE A 19 -2.95 -4.75 -0.56
CA ILE A 19 -4.02 -5.33 0.26
C ILE A 19 -4.35 -4.35 1.37
N SER A 20 -5.64 -4.09 1.58
CA SER A 20 -6.12 -3.31 2.72
C SER A 20 -7.62 -3.55 2.90
N ASP A 21 -8.07 -3.55 4.16
CA ASP A 21 -9.49 -3.52 4.52
C ASP A 21 -10.20 -2.26 3.98
N ALA A 22 -9.45 -1.18 3.75
CA ALA A 22 -9.97 0.06 3.18
C ALA A 22 -10.30 -0.03 1.68
N LEU A 23 -9.92 -1.11 0.99
CA LEU A 23 -10.19 -1.30 -0.43
C LEU A 23 -11.58 -1.93 -0.62
N PRO A 24 -12.44 -1.38 -1.50
CA PRO A 24 -13.76 -1.98 -1.79
C PRO A 24 -13.67 -3.39 -2.39
N PHE A 25 -12.51 -3.75 -2.96
CA PHE A 25 -12.24 -5.08 -3.54
C PHE A 25 -11.29 -5.92 -2.67
N GLY A 26 -10.82 -5.39 -1.53
CA GLY A 26 -9.85 -6.02 -0.63
C GLY A 26 -8.42 -6.13 -1.17
N ARG A 27 -8.21 -6.16 -2.49
CA ARG A 27 -6.88 -6.29 -3.13
C ARG A 27 -6.83 -5.62 -4.50
N LEU A 28 -5.68 -5.01 -4.81
CA LEU A 28 -5.33 -4.48 -6.13
C LEU A 28 -3.97 -5.02 -6.58
N TRP A 29 -3.81 -5.32 -7.87
CA TRP A 29 -2.54 -5.80 -8.43
C TRP A 29 -1.85 -4.71 -9.25
N TYR A 30 -0.55 -4.52 -9.01
CA TYR A 30 0.32 -3.64 -9.80
C TYR A 30 1.41 -4.46 -10.47
N GLY A 31 1.54 -4.33 -11.78
CA GLY A 31 2.59 -4.96 -12.58
C GLY A 31 3.63 -3.97 -13.09
N GLY A 32 4.77 -4.50 -13.54
CA GLY A 32 5.83 -3.71 -14.18
C GLY A 32 6.91 -3.19 -13.22
N PRO A 33 7.88 -2.41 -13.74
CA PRO A 33 9.10 -2.05 -13.00
C PRO A 33 8.84 -1.15 -11.78
N ASN A 34 7.74 -0.39 -11.78
CA ASN A 34 7.39 0.57 -10.72
C ASN A 34 6.20 0.09 -9.87
N ALA A 35 5.95 -1.22 -9.82
CA ALA A 35 4.77 -1.77 -9.16
C ALA A 35 4.68 -1.38 -7.67
N ILE A 36 5.81 -1.39 -6.96
CA ILE A 36 5.88 -1.00 -5.54
C ILE A 36 5.56 0.49 -5.38
N ASP A 37 6.23 1.35 -6.14
CA ASP A 37 6.02 2.80 -6.10
C ASP A 37 4.57 3.19 -6.40
N ASN A 38 3.97 2.57 -7.42
CA ASN A 38 2.56 2.76 -7.76
C ASN A 38 1.62 2.35 -6.62
N ALA A 39 1.91 1.24 -5.94
CA ALA A 39 1.11 0.76 -4.81
C ALA A 39 1.23 1.69 -3.59
N ILE A 40 2.44 2.18 -3.30
CA ILE A 40 2.68 3.18 -2.24
C ILE A 40 1.93 4.48 -2.58
N GLY A 41 2.07 4.98 -3.80
CA GLY A 41 1.41 6.20 -4.26
C GLY A 41 -0.11 6.10 -4.15
N TYR A 42 -0.69 4.94 -4.49
CA TYR A 42 -2.11 4.70 -4.28
C TYR A 42 -2.50 4.75 -2.80
N ALA A 43 -1.78 4.03 -1.94
CA ALA A 43 -2.09 3.98 -0.51
C ALA A 43 -2.01 5.36 0.16
N LEU A 44 -0.97 6.16 -0.18
CA LEU A 44 -0.84 7.54 0.27
C LEU A 44 -1.99 8.41 -0.23
N HIS A 45 -2.36 8.30 -1.50
CA HIS A 45 -3.44 9.10 -2.09
C HIS A 45 -4.81 8.74 -1.50
N HIS A 46 -5.08 7.46 -1.29
CA HIS A 46 -6.32 6.96 -0.70
C HIS A 46 -6.43 7.33 0.79
N SER A 47 -5.30 7.53 1.46
CA SER A 47 -5.22 7.87 2.88
C SER A 47 -4.98 9.34 3.16
N ARG A 48 -5.21 10.24 2.20
CA ARG A 48 -4.91 11.67 2.41
C ARG A 48 -5.58 12.23 3.67
N SER A 49 -6.83 11.86 3.92
CA SER A 49 -7.62 12.33 5.07
C SER A 49 -7.49 11.46 6.34
N HIS A 50 -6.67 10.41 6.32
CA HIS A 50 -6.56 9.47 7.42
C HIS A 50 -5.10 9.14 7.72
N GLU A 51 -4.79 8.82 8.98
CA GLU A 51 -3.51 8.22 9.29
C GLU A 51 -3.40 6.87 8.59
N ALA A 52 -2.25 6.57 7.99
CA ALA A 52 -2.03 5.28 7.34
C ALA A 52 -0.63 4.74 7.56
N VAL A 53 -0.55 3.41 7.62
CA VAL A 53 0.71 2.65 7.69
C VAL A 53 0.76 1.75 6.47
N ILE A 54 1.83 1.88 5.68
CA ILE A 54 2.06 1.09 4.48
C ILE A 54 3.25 0.19 4.75
N ARG A 55 3.05 -1.12 4.71
CA ARG A 55 4.09 -2.14 4.92
C ARG A 55 4.44 -2.81 3.61
N VAL A 56 5.72 -2.81 3.26
CA VAL A 56 6.24 -3.54 2.10
C VAL A 56 6.87 -4.82 2.59
N TYR A 57 6.46 -5.95 2.01
CA TYR A 57 6.96 -7.27 2.35
C TYR A 57 7.86 -7.82 1.25
N ASP A 58 8.87 -8.60 1.64
CA ASP A 58 9.63 -9.45 0.73
C ASP A 58 8.89 -10.77 0.40
N GLU A 59 9.52 -11.63 -0.42
CA GLU A 59 8.97 -12.94 -0.78
C GLU A 59 8.87 -13.92 0.40
N ALA A 60 9.68 -13.74 1.43
CA ALA A 60 9.64 -14.54 2.65
C ALA A 60 8.57 -14.06 3.64
N GLY A 61 7.91 -12.94 3.35
CA GLY A 61 6.89 -12.34 4.20
C GLY A 61 7.47 -11.49 5.33
N ASN A 62 8.73 -11.05 5.24
CA ASN A 62 9.31 -10.09 6.17
C ASN A 62 9.01 -8.67 5.70
N VAL A 63 8.74 -7.78 6.65
CA VAL A 63 8.62 -6.35 6.35
C VAL A 63 10.02 -5.80 6.05
N ILE A 64 10.20 -5.24 4.86
CA ILE A 64 11.44 -4.60 4.41
C ILE A 64 11.37 -3.08 4.44
N GLU A 65 10.16 -2.52 4.40
CA GLU A 65 9.93 -1.07 4.45
C GLU A 65 8.59 -0.76 5.12
N THR A 66 8.53 0.36 5.85
CA THR A 66 7.30 0.86 6.45
C THR A 66 7.22 2.37 6.25
N HIS A 67 6.10 2.83 5.69
CA HIS A 67 5.79 4.25 5.53
C HIS A 67 4.62 4.62 6.43
N GLU A 68 4.78 5.72 7.16
CA GLU A 68 3.73 6.28 8.01
C GLU A 68 3.25 7.62 7.42
N HIS A 69 1.95 7.73 7.18
CA HIS A 69 1.30 8.92 6.68
C HIS A 69 0.42 9.51 7.77
N ALA A 70 0.71 10.75 8.19
CA ALA A 70 0.04 11.40 9.31
C ALA A 70 -1.35 11.97 8.98
N GLY A 71 -1.91 11.73 7.79
CA GLY A 71 -3.31 12.08 7.47
C GLY A 71 -3.66 13.57 7.55
N ASN A 72 -2.70 14.46 7.27
CA ASN A 72 -2.86 15.91 7.45
C ASN A 72 -3.60 16.63 6.30
N PHE A 73 -4.64 16.02 5.71
CA PHE A 73 -5.44 16.71 4.71
C PHE A 73 -6.33 17.77 5.36
N ARG A 74 -5.93 19.04 5.18
CA ARG A 74 -6.78 20.20 5.43
C ARG A 74 -7.51 20.54 4.14
N GLU A 75 -8.85 20.50 4.20
CA GLU A 75 -9.73 21.09 3.20
C GLU A 75 -9.46 22.60 3.16
N TRP A 76 -9.14 23.14 1.98
CA TRP A 76 -9.03 24.59 1.74
C TRP A 76 -10.30 25.07 1.05
#